data_AF-A0A8G2BI60-F1
#
_entry.id   AF-A0A8G2BI60-F1
#
_cell.length_a   1.000
_cell.length_b   1.000
_cell.length_c   1.000
_cell.angle_alpha   90.00
_cell.angle_beta   90.00
_cell.angle_gamma   90.00
#
_symmetry.space_group_name_H-M   'P 1'
#
loop_
_entity.id
_entity.type
_entity.pdbx_description
1 polymer ?
#
loop_
_entity_poly.entity_id
_entity_poly.type
_entity_poly.pdbx_seq_one_letter_code
_entity_poly.pdbx_strand_id
1 'polypeptide(L)'
;MPAPQPSASGGSGLVSLPIILSIAAIVIAILIPVLNDRSAEPAVTAEDLNAIKVQQTDLLTAVAGLEANIQALGVEQDAMQASIAAVKVPSIMIAATDLNDAIGSGDPFEEELALFRAIVGENDAVASVYALEPLAPAGVPTTRELQAGFGDISHAVIASYQTVESEGDLAKRVSETMANLTAATTRLRWRLDGATPPEGTSPLAIMARAEDAAEDGDFDAVILELQTLPETLKAMTADWIEQVETQQKAQTATEDLELFMIETVASTRK
;
A
#
# COMPACT_ATOMS: atom_id res chain seq x y z
N MET A 1 26.78 -16.72 -19.43
CA MET A 1 25.33 -16.98 -19.35
C MET A 1 24.74 -16.00 -18.35
N PRO A 2 23.54 -15.45 -18.62
CA PRO A 2 23.25 -14.20 -19.32
C PRO A 2 23.36 -12.92 -18.45
N ALA A 3 23.20 -11.77 -19.10
CA ALA A 3 23.61 -10.42 -18.72
C ALA A 3 22.74 -9.72 -17.65
N PRO A 4 23.27 -8.66 -16.99
CA PRO A 4 22.46 -7.55 -16.51
C PRO A 4 22.36 -6.45 -17.57
N GLN A 5 21.13 -6.15 -17.96
CA GLN A 5 20.77 -4.86 -18.55
C GLN A 5 20.91 -3.75 -17.50
N PRO A 6 21.14 -2.51 -17.93
CA PRO A 6 20.56 -1.38 -17.25
C PRO A 6 19.67 -0.58 -18.23
N SER A 7 18.37 -0.60 -17.98
CA SER A 7 17.42 0.30 -18.62
C SER A 7 16.56 0.96 -17.55
N ALA A 8 17.02 2.11 -17.04
CA ALA A 8 16.16 3.22 -16.63
C ALA A 8 17.02 4.39 -16.12
N SER A 9 17.20 5.41 -16.95
CA SER A 9 17.32 6.79 -16.47
C SER A 9 16.52 7.66 -17.43
N GLY A 10 15.52 8.33 -16.88
CA GLY A 10 14.62 9.21 -17.61
C GLY A 10 15.34 10.32 -18.37
N GLY A 11 14.70 10.75 -19.45
CA GLY A 11 15.11 11.89 -20.24
C GLY A 11 13.97 12.26 -21.17
N SER A 12 13.22 13.28 -20.78
CA SER A 12 12.22 13.94 -21.61
C SER A 12 12.72 14.19 -23.03
N GLY A 13 11.80 14.02 -23.98
CA GLY A 13 11.80 14.81 -25.19
C GLY A 13 12.22 14.07 -26.46
N LEU A 14 11.48 14.45 -27.50
CA LEU A 14 11.89 14.57 -28.89
C LEU A 14 11.37 13.50 -29.87
N VAL A 15 10.27 13.93 -30.52
CA VAL A 15 10.12 14.02 -31.97
C VAL A 15 9.73 12.72 -32.72
N SER A 16 8.42 12.63 -32.96
CA SER A 16 7.78 12.34 -34.25
C SER A 16 8.74 12.17 -35.44
N LEU A 17 8.96 10.92 -35.87
CA LEU A 17 9.96 10.59 -36.90
C LEU A 17 9.48 9.83 -38.16
N PRO A 18 8.22 9.89 -38.60
CA PRO A 18 7.95 9.64 -40.02
C PRO A 18 7.61 10.91 -40.83
N ILE A 19 7.27 12.04 -40.18
CA ILE A 19 6.77 13.22 -40.91
C ILE A 19 7.91 14.09 -41.49
N ILE A 20 9.04 14.20 -40.78
CA ILE A 20 10.19 15.01 -41.21
C ILE A 20 10.86 14.42 -42.47
N LEU A 21 10.88 13.08 -42.59
CA LEU A 21 11.47 12.43 -43.76
C LEU A 21 10.68 12.73 -45.05
N SER A 22 9.36 12.94 -44.93
CA SER A 22 8.49 13.26 -46.06
C SER A 22 8.69 14.70 -46.56
N ILE A 23 8.98 15.64 -45.66
CA ILE A 23 9.24 17.04 -46.01
C ILE A 23 10.61 17.19 -46.67
N ALA A 24 11.64 16.50 -46.17
CA ALA A 24 12.96 16.49 -46.79
C ALA A 24 12.91 15.89 -48.21
N ALA A 25 12.15 14.81 -48.42
CA ALA A 25 11.97 14.21 -49.74
C ALA A 25 11.27 15.16 -50.74
N ILE A 26 10.28 15.93 -50.28
CA ILE A 26 9.56 16.91 -51.12
C ILE A 26 10.46 18.11 -51.45
N VAL A 27 11.23 18.62 -50.48
CA VAL A 27 12.19 19.72 -50.71
C VAL A 27 13.31 19.28 -51.64
N ILE A 28 13.82 18.05 -51.50
CA ILE A 28 14.87 17.49 -52.36
C ILE A 28 14.34 17.22 -53.78
N ALA A 29 13.10 16.75 -53.93
CA ALA A 29 12.46 16.54 -55.24
C ALA A 29 12.20 17.86 -56.00
N ILE A 30 11.98 18.96 -55.27
CA ILE A 30 11.80 20.29 -55.85
C ILE A 30 13.16 20.96 -56.15
N LEU A 31 14.19 20.73 -55.34
CA LEU A 31 15.47 21.43 -55.46
C LEU A 31 16.45 20.82 -56.48
N ILE A 32 16.39 19.51 -56.72
CA ILE A 32 17.27 18.83 -57.70
C ILE A 32 17.03 19.28 -59.16
N PRO A 33 15.79 19.42 -59.67
CA PRO A 33 15.60 19.91 -61.04
C PRO A 33 15.93 21.41 -61.18
N VAL A 34 15.86 22.20 -60.10
CA VAL A 34 16.16 23.64 -60.09
C VAL A 34 17.66 23.95 -60.25
N LEU A 35 18.55 23.03 -59.87
CA LEU A 35 19.99 23.25 -59.97
C LEU A 35 20.59 22.81 -61.32
N ASN A 36 19.87 22.01 -62.13
CA ASN A 36 20.40 21.43 -63.37
C ASN A 36 20.05 22.22 -64.65
N ASP A 37 19.19 23.25 -64.58
CA ASP A 37 18.68 23.97 -65.76
C ASP A 37 19.07 25.47 -65.80
N ARG A 38 20.29 25.79 -65.33
CA ARG A 38 20.82 27.17 -65.26
C ARG A 38 21.32 27.75 -66.59
N SER A 39 20.78 27.34 -67.74
CA SER A 39 21.19 27.89 -69.05
C SER A 39 20.05 28.47 -69.89
N ALA A 40 18.82 28.49 -69.39
CA ALA A 40 17.72 29.27 -69.94
C ALA A 40 16.87 29.77 -68.77
N GLU A 41 16.86 31.07 -68.47
CA GLU A 41 15.97 31.63 -67.44
C GLU A 41 14.50 31.48 -67.89
N PRO A 42 13.65 30.66 -67.22
CA PRO A 42 12.22 30.87 -67.35
C PRO A 42 11.89 32.09 -66.47
N ALA A 43 11.46 33.18 -67.09
CA ALA A 43 10.85 34.28 -66.33
C ALA A 43 9.69 33.69 -65.52
N VAL A 44 9.75 33.76 -64.19
CA VAL A 44 8.63 33.39 -63.30
C VAL A 44 7.39 34.09 -63.85
N THR A 45 6.45 33.29 -64.37
CA THR A 45 5.31 33.85 -65.08
C THR A 45 4.28 34.33 -64.07
N ALA A 46 3.38 35.22 -64.50
CA ALA A 46 2.25 35.63 -63.68
C ALA A 46 1.35 34.43 -63.28
N GLU A 47 1.36 33.37 -64.09
CA GLU A 47 0.66 32.11 -63.86
C GLU A 47 1.30 31.31 -62.70
N ASP A 48 2.62 31.19 -62.67
CA ASP A 48 3.36 30.54 -61.57
C ASP A 48 3.15 31.26 -60.23
N LEU A 49 3.17 32.59 -60.23
CA LEU A 49 2.88 33.43 -59.06
C LEU A 49 1.46 33.25 -58.54
N ASN A 50 0.49 33.07 -59.45
CA ASN A 50 -0.89 32.78 -59.06
C ASN A 50 -1.03 31.35 -58.52
N ALA A 51 -0.35 30.37 -59.12
CA ALA A 51 -0.33 28.99 -58.62
C ALA A 51 0.26 28.88 -57.21
N ILE A 52 1.36 29.58 -56.93
CA ILE A 52 1.97 29.64 -55.59
C ILE A 52 1.03 30.29 -54.57
N LYS A 53 0.32 31.37 -54.95
CA LYS A 53 -0.67 32.02 -54.06
C LYS A 53 -1.85 31.12 -53.73
N VAL A 54 -2.33 30.36 -54.72
CA VAL A 54 -3.39 29.35 -54.51
C VAL A 54 -2.88 28.28 -53.55
N GLN A 55 -1.70 27.71 -53.79
CA GLN A 55 -1.11 26.70 -52.91
C GLN A 55 -0.87 27.22 -51.49
N GLN A 56 -0.45 28.47 -51.32
CA GLN A 56 -0.30 29.11 -50.02
C GLN A 56 -1.65 29.25 -49.29
N THR A 57 -2.71 29.59 -50.01
CA THR A 57 -4.07 29.69 -49.46
C THR A 57 -4.60 28.32 -49.06
N ASP A 58 -4.34 27.30 -49.87
CA ASP A 58 -4.72 25.91 -49.58
C ASP A 58 -3.98 25.40 -48.34
N LEU A 59 -2.69 25.70 -48.20
CA LEU A 59 -1.88 25.32 -47.04
C LEU A 59 -2.38 26.02 -45.76
N LEU A 60 -2.69 27.31 -45.82
CA LEU A 60 -3.28 28.05 -44.70
C LEU A 60 -4.64 27.46 -44.28
N THR A 61 -5.46 27.07 -45.24
CA THR A 61 -6.74 26.40 -44.99
C THR A 61 -6.54 25.02 -44.34
N ALA A 62 -5.56 24.26 -44.83
CA ALA A 62 -5.20 22.96 -44.26
C ALA A 62 -4.68 23.08 -42.82
N VAL A 63 -3.85 24.09 -42.52
CA VAL A 63 -3.37 24.38 -41.16
C VAL A 63 -4.53 24.73 -40.23
N ALA A 64 -5.43 25.63 -40.64
CA ALA A 64 -6.62 25.97 -39.86
C ALA A 64 -7.52 24.73 -39.60
N GLY A 65 -7.65 23.84 -40.58
CA GLY A 65 -8.36 22.56 -40.43
C GLY A 65 -7.68 21.60 -39.45
N LEU A 66 -6.34 21.51 -39.47
CA LEU A 66 -5.58 20.69 -38.53
C LEU A 66 -5.66 21.24 -37.09
N GLU A 67 -5.59 22.56 -36.92
CA GLU A 67 -5.76 23.20 -35.61
C GLU A 67 -7.15 22.90 -35.03
N ALA A 68 -8.21 22.97 -35.85
CA ALA A 68 -9.56 22.59 -35.44
C ALA A 68 -9.66 21.12 -35.04
N ASN A 69 -9.02 20.21 -35.79
CA ASN A 69 -9.00 18.78 -35.46
C ASN A 69 -8.25 18.49 -34.16
N ILE A 70 -7.12 19.17 -33.90
CA ILE A 70 -6.36 19.02 -32.64
C ILE A 70 -7.21 19.47 -31.45
N GLN A 71 -7.93 20.60 -31.58
CA GLN A 71 -8.84 21.07 -30.53
C GLN A 71 -9.97 20.07 -30.28
N ALA A 72 -10.58 19.52 -31.34
CA ALA A 72 -11.62 18.52 -31.22
C ALA A 72 -11.13 17.24 -30.51
N LEU A 73 -9.93 16.76 -30.88
CA LEU A 73 -9.30 15.60 -30.22
C LEU A 73 -8.97 15.87 -28.75
N GLY A 74 -8.57 17.09 -28.40
CA GLY A 74 -8.36 17.48 -27.00
C GLY A 74 -9.65 17.37 -26.19
N VAL A 75 -10.76 17.89 -26.71
CA VAL A 75 -12.08 17.79 -26.06
C VAL A 75 -12.54 16.33 -25.94
N GLU A 76 -12.32 15.51 -26.98
CA GLU A 76 -12.66 14.09 -26.95
C GLU A 76 -11.80 13.31 -25.93
N GLN A 77 -10.51 13.62 -25.84
CA GLN A 77 -9.61 13.03 -24.85
C GLN A 77 -10.06 13.38 -23.43
N ASP A 78 -10.39 14.65 -23.16
CA ASP A 78 -10.86 15.10 -21.86
C ASP A 78 -12.18 14.40 -21.48
N ALA A 79 -13.11 14.28 -22.43
CA ALA A 79 -14.36 13.55 -22.23
C ALA A 79 -14.12 12.06 -21.95
N MET A 80 -13.18 11.43 -22.67
CA MET A 80 -12.82 10.03 -22.46
C MET A 80 -12.18 9.84 -21.08
N GLN A 81 -11.24 10.71 -20.67
CA GLN A 81 -10.64 10.67 -19.33
C GLN A 81 -11.67 10.87 -18.23
N ALA A 82 -12.63 11.79 -18.40
CA ALA A 82 -13.72 11.98 -17.46
C ALA A 82 -14.59 10.72 -17.31
N SER A 83 -14.92 10.05 -18.42
CA SER A 83 -15.69 8.79 -18.39
C SER A 83 -14.93 7.64 -17.71
N ILE A 84 -13.62 7.53 -17.95
CA ILE A 84 -12.76 6.54 -17.29
C ILE A 84 -12.73 6.81 -15.79
N ALA A 85 -12.51 8.08 -15.37
CA ALA A 85 -12.49 8.46 -13.96
C ALA A 85 -13.82 8.18 -13.26
N ALA A 86 -14.95 8.45 -13.94
CA ALA A 86 -16.30 8.21 -13.43
C ALA A 86 -16.59 6.74 -13.11
N VAL A 87 -15.88 5.80 -13.75
CA VAL A 87 -15.98 4.37 -13.46
C VAL A 87 -14.88 3.92 -12.49
N LYS A 88 -13.63 4.33 -12.73
CA LYS A 88 -12.47 3.87 -11.96
C LYS A 88 -12.56 4.25 -10.49
N VAL A 89 -12.94 5.50 -10.17
CA VAL A 89 -12.96 5.98 -8.79
C VAL A 89 -13.96 5.22 -7.91
N PRO A 90 -15.23 5.01 -8.33
CA PRO A 90 -16.14 4.12 -7.61
C PRO A 90 -15.62 2.69 -7.46
N SER A 91 -14.99 2.12 -8.49
CA SER A 91 -14.41 0.77 -8.40
C SER A 91 -13.28 0.68 -7.37
N ILE A 92 -12.42 1.71 -7.28
CA ILE A 92 -11.39 1.79 -6.24
C ILE A 92 -12.05 1.84 -4.85
N MET A 93 -13.09 2.66 -4.66
CA MET A 93 -13.74 2.77 -3.34
C MET A 93 -14.38 1.46 -2.91
N ILE A 94 -15.04 0.74 -3.82
CA ILE A 94 -15.63 -0.56 -3.52
C ILE A 94 -14.54 -1.55 -3.13
N ALA A 95 -13.52 -1.72 -3.98
CA ALA A 95 -12.43 -2.66 -3.70
C ALA A 95 -11.66 -2.31 -2.42
N ALA A 96 -11.46 -1.02 -2.14
CA ALA A 96 -10.81 -0.57 -0.91
C ALA A 96 -11.69 -0.83 0.33
N THR A 97 -13.00 -0.64 0.23
CA THR A 97 -13.93 -0.92 1.34
C THR A 97 -13.98 -2.41 1.63
N ASP A 98 -14.13 -3.23 0.59
CA ASP A 98 -14.17 -4.69 0.72
C ASP A 98 -12.87 -5.22 1.34
N LEU A 99 -11.71 -4.71 0.87
CA LEU A 99 -10.41 -5.05 1.45
C LEU A 99 -10.26 -4.59 2.90
N ASN A 100 -10.71 -3.38 3.23
CA ASN A 100 -10.64 -2.85 4.58
C ASN A 100 -11.50 -3.68 5.56
N ASP A 101 -12.70 -4.06 5.12
CA ASP A 101 -13.61 -4.89 5.91
C ASP A 101 -13.01 -6.28 6.15
N ALA A 102 -12.39 -6.90 5.15
CA ALA A 102 -11.74 -8.20 5.27
C ALA A 102 -10.49 -8.15 6.19
N ILE A 103 -9.66 -7.12 6.07
CA ILE A 103 -8.53 -6.90 6.99
C ILE A 103 -9.05 -6.68 8.42
N GLY A 104 -10.08 -5.86 8.58
CA GLY A 104 -10.67 -5.54 9.88
C GLY A 104 -11.38 -6.72 10.55
N SER A 105 -11.95 -7.64 9.77
CA SER A 105 -12.57 -8.87 10.29
C SER A 105 -11.55 -9.96 10.65
N GLY A 106 -10.34 -9.87 10.08
CA GLY A 106 -9.29 -10.88 10.21
C GLY A 106 -9.49 -12.09 9.29
N ASP A 107 -10.44 -12.03 8.35
CA ASP A 107 -10.67 -13.09 7.37
C ASP A 107 -9.56 -13.10 6.29
N PRO A 108 -9.36 -14.22 5.56
CA PRO A 108 -8.49 -14.21 4.38
C PRO A 108 -8.95 -13.18 3.36
N PHE A 109 -8.00 -12.41 2.79
CA PHE A 109 -8.27 -11.25 1.93
C PHE A 109 -7.47 -11.26 0.63
N GLU A 110 -7.02 -12.43 0.17
CA GLU A 110 -6.22 -12.57 -1.06
C GLU A 110 -6.95 -12.05 -2.30
N GLU A 111 -8.26 -12.33 -2.42
CA GLU A 111 -9.06 -11.97 -3.58
C GLU A 111 -9.26 -10.44 -3.65
N GLU A 112 -9.59 -9.84 -2.52
CA GLU A 112 -9.80 -8.41 -2.35
C GLU A 112 -8.50 -7.64 -2.59
N LEU A 113 -7.37 -8.14 -2.06
CA LEU A 113 -6.06 -7.55 -2.28
C LEU A 113 -5.65 -7.61 -3.77
N ALA A 114 -5.89 -8.74 -4.42
CA ALA A 114 -5.61 -8.91 -5.85
C ALA A 114 -6.47 -7.98 -6.71
N LEU A 115 -7.77 -7.86 -6.38
CA LEU A 115 -8.70 -6.95 -7.07
C LEU A 115 -8.27 -5.49 -6.88
N PHE A 116 -7.97 -5.08 -5.65
CA PHE A 116 -7.54 -3.73 -5.33
C PHE A 116 -6.24 -3.38 -6.08
N ARG A 117 -5.23 -4.25 -6.05
CA ARG A 117 -3.98 -4.08 -6.80
C ARG A 117 -4.21 -4.03 -8.31
N ALA A 118 -5.16 -4.81 -8.86
CA ALA A 118 -5.48 -4.78 -10.29
C ALA A 118 -6.07 -3.43 -10.75
N ILE A 119 -6.81 -2.73 -9.89
CA ILE A 119 -7.44 -1.44 -10.21
C ILE A 119 -6.49 -0.26 -9.96
N VAL A 120 -5.81 -0.27 -8.81
CA VAL A 120 -4.94 0.82 -8.36
C VAL A 120 -3.55 0.74 -9.00
N GLY A 121 -3.01 -0.47 -9.18
CA GLY A 121 -1.62 -0.70 -9.57
C GLY A 121 -0.65 -0.40 -8.43
N GLU A 122 0.65 -0.43 -8.72
CA GLU A 122 1.68 -0.08 -7.74
C GLU A 122 1.61 1.41 -7.38
N ASN A 123 1.45 1.71 -6.09
CA ASN A 123 1.33 3.06 -5.56
C ASN A 123 1.89 3.14 -4.14
N ASP A 124 2.83 4.07 -3.92
CA ASP A 124 3.51 4.25 -2.63
C ASP A 124 2.54 4.58 -1.49
N ALA A 125 1.41 5.25 -1.77
CA ALA A 125 0.40 5.60 -0.77
C ALA A 125 -0.30 4.39 -0.14
N VAL A 126 -0.23 3.22 -0.78
CA VAL A 126 -0.84 1.97 -0.31
C VAL A 126 0.19 0.83 -0.25
N ALA A 127 1.48 1.17 -0.16
CA ALA A 127 2.55 0.19 -0.06
C ALA A 127 2.45 -0.67 1.21
N SER A 128 1.95 -0.10 2.31
CA SER A 128 1.67 -0.81 3.57
C SER A 128 0.61 -1.90 3.39
N VAL A 129 -0.42 -1.66 2.59
CA VAL A 129 -1.46 -2.65 2.23
C VAL A 129 -0.84 -3.82 1.45
N TYR A 130 0.02 -3.52 0.47
CA TYR A 130 0.72 -4.55 -0.29
C TYR A 130 1.71 -5.37 0.54
N ALA A 131 2.27 -4.80 1.60
CA ALA A 131 3.14 -5.53 2.52
C ALA A 131 2.42 -6.64 3.29
N LEU A 132 1.07 -6.61 3.36
CA LEU A 132 0.26 -7.65 3.99
C LEU A 132 0.06 -8.90 3.12
N GLU A 133 0.52 -8.90 1.87
CA GLU A 133 0.37 -10.03 0.94
C GLU A 133 0.76 -11.41 1.52
N PRO A 134 1.84 -11.56 2.31
CA PRO A 134 2.18 -12.85 2.92
C PRO A 134 1.14 -13.36 3.94
N LEU A 135 0.32 -12.46 4.50
CA LEU A 135 -0.68 -12.74 5.52
C LEU A 135 -2.07 -12.96 4.91
N ALA A 136 -2.29 -12.45 3.69
CA ALA A 136 -3.58 -12.52 3.00
C ALA A 136 -4.26 -13.91 2.96
N PRO A 137 -3.55 -15.05 2.78
CA PRO A 137 -4.19 -16.37 2.79
C PRO A 137 -4.72 -16.80 4.16
N ALA A 138 -4.13 -16.30 5.24
CA ALA A 138 -4.46 -16.67 6.61
C ALA A 138 -5.33 -15.62 7.32
N GLY A 139 -5.32 -14.38 6.84
CA GLY A 139 -5.87 -13.23 7.55
C GLY A 139 -4.85 -12.62 8.53
N VAL A 140 -5.30 -11.64 9.30
CA VAL A 140 -4.51 -10.98 10.34
C VAL A 140 -5.11 -11.26 11.72
N PRO A 141 -4.29 -11.37 12.78
CA PRO A 141 -4.81 -11.56 14.13
C PRO A 141 -5.75 -10.41 14.52
N THR A 142 -6.92 -10.74 15.04
CA THR A 142 -7.88 -9.74 15.54
C THR A 142 -7.56 -9.34 16.98
N THR A 143 -7.99 -8.15 17.40
CA THR A 143 -7.87 -7.71 18.81
C THR A 143 -8.46 -8.73 19.79
N ARG A 144 -9.59 -9.36 19.42
CA ARG A 144 -10.23 -10.38 20.26
C ARG A 144 -9.36 -11.63 20.39
N GLU A 145 -8.73 -12.08 19.31
CA GLU A 145 -7.82 -13.23 19.33
C GLU A 145 -6.57 -12.93 20.15
N LEU A 146 -6.00 -11.73 20.00
CA LEU A 146 -4.85 -11.30 20.79
C LEU A 146 -5.17 -11.25 22.29
N GLN A 147 -6.34 -10.72 22.65
CA GLN A 147 -6.84 -10.70 24.04
C GLN A 147 -7.03 -12.12 24.59
N ALA A 148 -7.65 -13.01 23.81
CA ALA A 148 -7.83 -14.41 24.21
C ALA A 148 -6.49 -15.14 24.36
N GLY A 149 -5.58 -14.97 23.40
CA GLY A 149 -4.24 -15.55 23.41
C GLY A 149 -3.36 -15.04 24.54
N PHE A 150 -3.59 -13.80 25.01
CA PHE A 150 -2.87 -13.25 26.16
C PHE A 150 -3.14 -14.05 27.45
N GLY A 151 -4.37 -14.53 27.63
CA GLY A 151 -4.71 -15.39 28.77
C GLY A 151 -3.89 -16.68 28.79
N ASP A 152 -3.76 -17.34 27.64
CA ASP A 152 -3.01 -18.59 27.51
C ASP A 152 -1.51 -18.39 27.78
N ILE A 153 -0.91 -17.31 27.26
CA ILE A 153 0.50 -17.02 27.54
C ILE A 153 0.72 -16.64 29.01
N SER A 154 -0.22 -15.90 29.62
CA SER A 154 -0.18 -15.58 31.05
C SER A 154 -0.20 -16.84 31.90
N HIS A 155 -1.02 -17.83 31.54
CA HIS A 155 -1.04 -19.14 32.20
C HIS A 155 0.31 -19.86 32.10
N ALA A 156 0.88 -19.93 30.90
CA ALA A 156 2.14 -20.63 30.65
C ALA A 156 3.32 -20.00 31.40
N VAL A 157 3.44 -18.67 31.36
CA VAL A 157 4.51 -17.92 32.03
C VAL A 157 4.43 -18.08 33.55
N ILE A 158 3.24 -17.96 34.13
CA ILE A 158 3.05 -18.10 35.58
C ILE A 158 3.36 -19.53 36.04
N ALA A 159 2.92 -20.55 35.29
CA ALA A 159 3.21 -21.95 35.62
C ALA A 159 4.72 -22.26 35.55
N SER A 160 5.40 -21.74 34.54
CA SER A 160 6.85 -21.86 34.39
C SER A 160 7.60 -21.20 35.55
N TYR A 161 7.23 -19.97 35.90
CA TYR A 161 7.80 -19.24 37.04
C TYR A 161 7.64 -20.02 38.36
N GLN A 162 6.43 -20.51 38.66
CA GLN A 162 6.15 -21.26 39.88
C GLN A 162 6.90 -22.60 39.95
N THR A 163 7.14 -23.25 38.80
CA THR A 163 7.91 -24.49 38.72
C THR A 163 9.37 -24.24 39.10
N VAL A 164 9.99 -23.19 38.55
CA VAL A 164 11.38 -22.82 38.86
C VAL A 164 11.54 -22.42 40.33
N GLU A 165 10.59 -21.67 40.88
CA GLU A 165 10.58 -21.29 42.31
C GLU A 165 10.46 -22.53 43.22
N SER A 166 9.65 -23.51 42.81
CA SER A 166 9.44 -24.77 43.55
C SER A 166 10.59 -25.76 43.42
N GLU A 167 11.46 -25.67 42.41
CA GLU A 167 12.67 -26.51 42.33
C GLU A 167 13.77 -26.05 43.29
N GLY A 168 13.62 -24.87 43.90
CA GLY A 168 14.46 -24.38 44.99
C GLY A 168 14.10 -24.93 46.38
N ASP A 169 12.94 -25.58 46.56
CA ASP A 169 12.51 -26.08 47.86
C ASP A 169 11.83 -27.45 47.78
N LEU A 170 12.07 -28.33 48.75
CA LEU A 170 11.70 -29.76 48.76
C LEU A 170 10.18 -30.01 48.93
N ALA A 171 9.33 -29.49 48.04
CA ALA A 171 7.87 -29.60 48.09
C ALA A 171 7.25 -30.16 46.79
N LYS A 172 7.94 -31.10 46.14
CA LYS A 172 7.63 -31.60 44.78
C LYS A 172 6.40 -32.53 44.65
N ARG A 173 5.33 -32.40 45.46
CA ARG A 173 4.18 -33.33 45.37
C ARG A 173 2.78 -32.80 45.68
N VAL A 174 2.63 -31.52 46.03
CA VAL A 174 1.30 -30.88 46.22
C VAL A 174 1.10 -29.69 45.25
N SER A 175 2.11 -29.38 44.42
CA SER A 175 2.21 -28.12 43.69
C SER A 175 1.38 -28.01 42.43
N GLU A 176 1.06 -29.07 41.69
CA GLU A 176 0.32 -28.90 40.42
C GLU A 176 -1.12 -28.42 40.62
N THR A 177 -1.80 -28.86 41.69
CA THR A 177 -3.15 -28.39 42.03
C THR A 177 -3.14 -27.03 42.73
N MET A 178 -2.13 -26.75 43.56
CA MET A 178 -1.98 -25.46 44.25
C MET A 178 -1.43 -24.35 43.33
N ALA A 179 -0.59 -24.66 42.34
CA ALA A 179 -0.11 -23.73 41.32
C ALA A 179 -1.25 -23.23 40.45
N ASN A 180 -2.11 -24.15 39.98
CA ASN A 180 -3.34 -23.80 39.26
C ASN A 180 -4.30 -22.96 40.12
N LEU A 181 -4.42 -23.27 41.42
CA LEU A 181 -5.21 -22.45 42.35
C LEU A 181 -4.54 -21.11 42.67
N THR A 182 -3.21 -21.00 42.71
CA THR A 182 -2.49 -19.77 43.06
C THR A 182 -2.40 -18.81 41.87
N ALA A 183 -2.17 -19.33 40.66
CA ALA A 183 -2.26 -18.57 39.41
C ALA A 183 -3.69 -18.06 39.19
N ALA A 184 -4.71 -18.92 39.40
CA ALA A 184 -6.10 -18.51 39.34
C ALA A 184 -6.46 -17.50 40.46
N THR A 185 -6.01 -17.71 41.69
CA THR A 185 -6.30 -16.79 42.81
C THR A 185 -5.55 -15.47 42.71
N THR A 186 -4.37 -15.41 42.08
CA THR A 186 -3.68 -14.13 41.87
C THR A 186 -4.38 -13.29 40.81
N ARG A 187 -4.87 -13.90 39.72
CA ARG A 187 -5.77 -13.22 38.76
C ARG A 187 -7.05 -12.74 39.43
N LEU A 188 -7.67 -13.59 40.25
CA LEU A 188 -8.94 -13.29 40.90
C LEU A 188 -8.81 -12.27 42.03
N ARG A 189 -7.70 -12.20 42.77
CA ARG A 189 -7.67 -11.43 44.01
C ARG A 189 -7.66 -9.92 43.80
N TRP A 190 -6.82 -9.39 42.90
CA TRP A 190 -6.87 -7.94 42.62
C TRP A 190 -8.17 -7.55 41.88
N ARG A 191 -8.69 -8.44 41.02
CA ARG A 191 -9.95 -8.24 40.30
C ARG A 191 -11.20 -8.28 41.20
N LEU A 192 -11.30 -9.23 42.12
CA LEU A 192 -12.43 -9.31 43.07
C LEU A 192 -12.42 -8.17 44.08
N ASP A 193 -11.24 -7.67 44.44
CA ASP A 193 -11.09 -6.59 45.41
C ASP A 193 -11.21 -5.19 44.75
N GLY A 194 -11.39 -5.10 43.43
CA GLY A 194 -11.41 -3.84 42.68
C GLY A 194 -10.09 -3.06 42.79
N ALA A 195 -8.98 -3.77 43.01
CA ALA A 195 -7.67 -3.22 43.27
C ALA A 195 -6.89 -3.01 41.97
N THR A 196 -6.01 -2.01 41.95
CA THR A 196 -5.04 -1.81 40.86
C THR A 196 -4.09 -3.00 40.72
N PRO A 197 -3.57 -3.27 39.51
CA PRO A 197 -2.53 -4.27 39.33
C PRO A 197 -1.38 -4.10 40.34
N PRO A 198 -0.82 -5.20 40.85
CA PRO A 198 0.25 -5.13 41.83
C PRO A 198 1.51 -4.43 41.29
N GLU A 199 2.08 -3.57 42.13
CA GLU A 199 3.32 -2.84 41.84
C GLU A 199 4.57 -3.72 42.02
N GLY A 200 5.65 -3.37 41.31
CA GLY A 200 6.97 -3.99 41.45
C GLY A 200 7.38 -4.89 40.27
N THR A 201 8.55 -5.54 40.44
CA THR A 201 9.29 -6.23 39.38
C THR A 201 9.15 -7.76 39.41
N SER A 202 8.27 -8.29 40.26
CA SER A 202 7.97 -9.73 40.24
C SER A 202 7.32 -10.12 38.91
N PRO A 203 7.66 -11.27 38.30
CA PRO A 203 6.99 -11.75 37.09
C PRO A 203 5.46 -11.81 37.24
N LEU A 204 4.94 -12.12 38.42
CA LEU A 204 3.50 -12.09 38.70
C LEU A 204 2.90 -10.67 38.60
N ALA A 205 3.65 -9.66 39.04
CA ALA A 205 3.23 -8.26 39.00
C ALA A 205 3.26 -7.70 37.57
N ILE A 206 4.32 -8.02 36.83
CA ILE A 206 4.46 -7.68 35.41
C ILE A 206 3.33 -8.31 34.59
N MET A 207 3.07 -9.61 34.76
CA MET A 207 1.99 -10.29 34.04
C MET A 207 0.62 -9.74 34.38
N ALA A 208 0.38 -9.28 35.62
CA ALA A 208 -0.90 -8.69 36.00
C ALA A 208 -1.13 -7.31 35.36
N ARG A 209 -0.10 -6.44 35.28
CA ARG A 209 -0.19 -5.15 34.55
C ARG A 209 -0.37 -5.37 33.05
N ALA A 210 0.34 -6.34 32.49
CA ALA A 210 0.20 -6.75 31.11
C ALA A 210 -1.21 -7.31 30.81
N GLU A 211 -1.82 -8.07 31.73
CA GLU A 211 -3.20 -8.58 31.57
C GLU A 211 -4.23 -7.44 31.58
N ASP A 212 -4.09 -6.49 32.49
CA ASP A 212 -4.94 -5.29 32.58
C ASP A 212 -4.88 -4.46 31.29
N ALA A 213 -3.67 -4.17 30.81
CA ALA A 213 -3.46 -3.47 29.54
C ALA A 213 -4.01 -4.25 28.33
N ALA A 214 -3.87 -5.58 28.32
CA ALA A 214 -4.41 -6.42 27.23
C ALA A 214 -5.95 -6.38 27.19
N GLU A 215 -6.62 -6.37 28.34
CA GLU A 215 -8.09 -6.24 28.42
C GLU A 215 -8.57 -4.89 27.86
N ASP A 216 -7.81 -3.82 28.09
CA ASP A 216 -8.08 -2.49 27.52
C ASP A 216 -7.70 -2.38 26.02
N GLY A 217 -7.00 -3.39 25.48
CA GLY A 217 -6.50 -3.38 24.10
C GLY A 217 -5.27 -2.49 23.89
N ASP A 218 -4.63 -2.03 24.96
CA ASP A 218 -3.39 -1.25 24.94
C ASP A 218 -2.18 -2.19 24.78
N PHE A 219 -2.04 -2.78 23.59
CA PHE A 219 -1.00 -3.76 23.33
C PHE A 219 0.42 -3.18 23.36
N ASP A 220 0.57 -1.87 23.17
CA ASP A 220 1.86 -1.20 23.35
C ASP A 220 2.31 -1.24 24.81
N ALA A 221 1.39 -0.95 25.75
CA ALA A 221 1.66 -1.09 27.17
C ALA A 221 1.92 -2.56 27.56
N VAL A 222 1.21 -3.52 26.96
CA VAL A 222 1.48 -4.95 27.16
C VAL A 222 2.92 -5.29 26.77
N ILE A 223 3.35 -4.93 25.56
CA ILE A 223 4.70 -5.21 25.08
C ILE A 223 5.74 -4.58 26.02
N LEU A 224 5.53 -3.34 26.47
CA LEU A 224 6.43 -2.65 27.40
C LEU A 224 6.59 -3.42 28.72
N GLU A 225 5.50 -3.91 29.29
CA GLU A 225 5.54 -4.72 30.51
C GLU A 225 6.28 -6.04 30.28
N LEU A 226 5.94 -6.78 29.22
CA LEU A 226 6.56 -8.07 28.91
C LEU A 226 8.07 -7.97 28.67
N GLN A 227 8.56 -6.83 28.15
CA GLN A 227 10.00 -6.59 27.98
C GLN A 227 10.77 -6.52 29.31
N THR A 228 10.09 -6.28 30.43
CA THR A 228 10.71 -6.25 31.76
C THR A 228 10.85 -7.64 32.40
N LEU A 229 10.25 -8.67 31.78
CA LEU A 229 10.36 -10.05 32.26
C LEU A 229 11.82 -10.56 32.20
N PRO A 230 12.19 -11.48 33.11
CA PRO A 230 13.41 -12.26 32.97
C PRO A 230 13.48 -12.96 31.61
N GLU A 231 14.68 -13.07 31.05
CA GLU A 231 14.88 -13.52 29.66
C GLU A 231 14.22 -14.87 29.33
N THR A 232 14.23 -15.81 30.28
CA THR A 232 13.61 -17.12 30.13
C THR A 232 12.09 -17.05 29.99
N LEU A 233 11.44 -16.10 30.68
CA LEU A 233 10.00 -15.91 30.62
C LEU A 233 9.59 -15.04 29.43
N LYS A 234 10.41 -14.04 29.10
CA LYS A 234 10.23 -13.19 27.91
C LYS A 234 10.27 -14.01 26.62
N ALA A 235 11.17 -14.99 26.51
CA ALA A 235 11.23 -15.87 25.35
C ALA A 235 9.92 -16.63 25.10
N MET A 236 9.13 -16.89 26.15
CA MET A 236 7.83 -17.56 26.00
C MET A 236 6.80 -16.65 25.33
N THR A 237 6.93 -15.32 25.45
CA THR A 237 5.94 -14.36 24.94
C THR A 237 6.24 -13.87 23.52
N ALA A 238 7.36 -14.30 22.92
CA ALA A 238 7.85 -13.78 21.64
C ALA A 238 6.83 -13.97 20.50
N ASP A 239 6.29 -15.18 20.34
CA ASP A 239 5.32 -15.50 19.28
C ASP A 239 4.01 -14.70 19.41
N TRP A 240 3.61 -14.37 20.65
CA TRP A 240 2.43 -13.54 20.89
C TRP A 240 2.71 -12.07 20.55
N ILE A 241 3.92 -11.56 20.90
CA ILE A 241 4.35 -10.22 20.52
C ILE A 241 4.41 -10.07 18.99
N GLU A 242 4.91 -11.07 18.27
CA GLU A 242 4.92 -11.06 16.80
C GLU A 242 3.50 -10.96 16.19
N GLN A 243 2.51 -11.62 16.81
CA GLN A 243 1.11 -11.50 16.40
C GLN A 243 0.55 -10.09 16.66
N VAL A 244 0.90 -9.47 17.79
CA VAL A 244 0.55 -8.06 18.07
C VAL A 244 1.16 -7.13 17.02
N GLU A 245 2.45 -7.26 16.74
CA GLU A 245 3.13 -6.43 15.73
C GLU A 245 2.51 -6.63 14.33
N THR A 246 2.07 -7.85 14.03
CA THR A 246 1.36 -8.17 12.78
C THR A 246 0.01 -7.43 12.71
N GLN A 247 -0.75 -7.44 13.81
CA GLN A 247 -2.02 -6.72 13.90
C GLN A 247 -1.82 -5.20 13.83
N GLN A 248 -0.77 -4.66 14.42
CA GLN A 248 -0.43 -3.23 14.32
C GLN A 248 -0.09 -2.82 12.88
N LYS A 249 0.67 -3.65 12.15
CA LYS A 249 0.92 -3.41 10.71
C LYS A 249 -0.37 -3.40 9.91
N ALA A 250 -1.32 -4.28 10.24
CA ALA A 250 -2.62 -4.30 9.60
C ALA A 250 -3.42 -3.02 9.88
N GLN A 251 -3.40 -2.50 11.12
CA GLN A 251 -4.03 -1.23 11.46
C GLN A 251 -3.44 -0.06 10.65
N THR A 252 -2.11 0.04 10.58
CA THR A 252 -1.45 1.08 9.77
C THR A 252 -1.85 0.98 8.30
N ALA A 253 -1.94 -0.23 7.74
CA ALA A 253 -2.38 -0.42 6.36
C ALA A 253 -3.83 0.04 6.14
N THR A 254 -4.73 -0.24 7.09
CA THR A 254 -6.11 0.26 7.08
C THR A 254 -6.16 1.79 7.13
N GLU A 255 -5.38 2.42 8.00
CA GLU A 255 -5.31 3.89 8.09
C GLU A 255 -4.80 4.53 6.78
N ASP A 256 -3.74 3.98 6.19
CA ASP A 256 -3.21 4.43 4.90
C ASP A 256 -4.24 4.25 3.78
N LEU A 257 -4.98 3.14 3.80
CA LEU A 257 -6.05 2.85 2.84
C LEU A 257 -7.20 3.87 2.96
N GLU A 258 -7.61 4.23 4.18
CA GLU A 258 -8.62 5.24 4.43
C GLU A 258 -8.18 6.64 3.93
N LEU A 259 -6.94 7.02 4.20
CA LEU A 259 -6.35 8.27 3.69
C LEU A 259 -6.32 8.27 2.16
N PHE A 260 -5.91 7.16 1.54
CA PHE A 260 -5.92 6.99 0.10
C PHE A 260 -7.32 7.13 -0.51
N MET A 261 -8.34 6.57 0.15
CA MET A 261 -9.74 6.71 -0.29
C MET A 261 -10.19 8.18 -0.28
N ILE A 262 -9.89 8.90 0.80
CA ILE A 262 -10.22 10.33 0.94
C ILE A 262 -9.51 11.15 -0.15
N GLU A 263 -8.22 10.90 -0.39
CA GLU A 263 -7.44 11.60 -1.41
C GLU A 263 -7.98 11.34 -2.82
N THR A 264 -8.30 10.08 -3.14
CA THR A 264 -8.84 9.69 -4.44
C THR A 264 -10.17 10.38 -4.76
N VAL A 265 -11.04 10.52 -3.76
CA VAL A 265 -12.30 11.26 -3.93
C VAL A 265 -12.06 12.78 -4.03
N ALA A 266 -11.07 13.30 -3.30
CA ALA A 266 -10.72 14.72 -3.34
C ALA A 266 -10.08 15.14 -4.68
N SER A 267 -9.25 14.29 -5.28
CA SER A 267 -8.58 14.56 -6.56
C SER A 267 -9.56 14.62 -7.74
N THR A 268 -10.70 13.92 -7.64
CA THR A 268 -11.74 13.88 -8.68
C THR A 268 -12.58 15.17 -8.73
N ARG A 269 -12.55 16.00 -7.68
CA ARG A 269 -13.31 17.26 -7.58
C ARG A 269 -12.55 18.51 -8.05
N LYS A 270 -11.25 18.41 -8.34
CA LYS A 270 -10.42 19.52 -8.83
C LYS A 270 -10.38 19.55 -10.35
#